data_AF-M5C727-F1
#
_entry.id   AF-M5C727-F1
#
_cell.length_a   1.000
_cell.length_b   1.000
_cell.length_c   1.000
_cell.angle_alpha   90.00
_cell.angle_beta   90.00
_cell.angle_gamma   90.00
#
_symmetry.space_group_name_H-M   'P 1'
#
loop_
_entity.id
_entity.type
_entity.pdbx_description
1 polymer ?
#
loop_
_entity_poly.entity_id
_entity_poly.type
_entity_poly.pdbx_seq_one_letter_code
_entity_poly.pdbx_strand_id
1 'polypeptide(L)'
;MGIHRKARSQARPADQAKAGLLSLNKGWQESKPWIVERAGKPVQVESVTGTLNNFIVEPFLPHPSNTEYYVCINSQREGDEILFTHEGGVDIGDVDAKAARLLIKVNAPFPPRADVKSNLLAAVPAEKQDTLYDFLSRLYSVYVDLHFAYLEINPLVCLDATPNSAPTIHFLDMAAKLDQTADSICAPKWAIARDLSVYTETAAAAPGAKIQLDRGPPMVWPAPSLF
;
A
#
# COMPACT_ATOMS: atom_id res chain seq x y z
N MET A 1 10.12 -13.88 -24.53
CA MET A 1 9.50 -14.08 -23.20
C MET A 1 8.68 -12.85 -22.89
N GLY A 2 7.36 -13.00 -22.73
CA GLY A 2 6.48 -11.86 -22.42
C GLY A 2 6.65 -11.42 -20.98
N ILE A 3 6.76 -10.12 -20.73
CA ILE A 3 6.70 -9.56 -19.38
C ILE A 3 5.24 -9.66 -18.93
N HIS A 4 4.97 -10.51 -17.93
CA HIS A 4 3.65 -10.64 -17.32
C HIS A 4 3.34 -9.42 -16.44
N ARG A 5 2.09 -8.98 -16.47
CA ARG A 5 1.62 -7.77 -15.83
C ARG A 5 0.35 -8.04 -15.01
N LYS A 6 0.15 -7.23 -13.98
CA LYS A 6 -1.09 -7.06 -13.23
C LYS A 6 -1.68 -5.71 -13.61
N ALA A 7 -2.95 -5.68 -14.00
CA ALA A 7 -3.69 -4.45 -14.22
C ALA A 7 -4.82 -4.33 -13.19
N ARG A 8 -4.95 -3.18 -12.54
CA ARG A 8 -5.99 -2.90 -11.54
C ARG A 8 -6.60 -1.51 -11.70
N SER A 9 -7.88 -1.36 -11.37
CA SER A 9 -8.49 -0.04 -11.22
C SER A 9 -8.08 0.59 -9.89
N GLN A 10 -8.02 1.92 -9.83
CA GLN A 10 -7.84 2.64 -8.56
C GLN A 10 -9.15 2.66 -7.74
N ALA A 11 -9.48 1.56 -7.07
CA ALA A 11 -10.52 1.45 -6.03
C ALA A 11 -9.89 0.96 -4.71
N ARG A 12 -10.62 0.83 -3.60
CA ARG A 12 -10.01 0.28 -2.36
C ARG A 12 -9.61 -1.20 -2.58
N PRO A 13 -8.49 -1.68 -1.99
CA PRO A 13 -7.98 -3.05 -2.19
C PRO A 13 -9.03 -4.15 -2.01
N ALA A 14 -9.79 -4.07 -0.90
CA ALA A 14 -10.85 -5.03 -0.57
C ALA A 14 -11.98 -5.09 -1.62
N ASP A 15 -12.24 -3.98 -2.31
CA ASP A 15 -13.35 -3.84 -3.25
C ASP A 15 -12.93 -4.32 -4.66
N GLN A 16 -11.64 -4.17 -5.03
CA GLN A 16 -11.12 -4.52 -6.35
C GLN A 16 -11.19 -6.02 -6.65
N ALA A 17 -10.74 -6.86 -5.70
CA ALA A 17 -10.67 -8.31 -5.90
C ALA A 17 -12.08 -8.92 -5.98
N LYS A 18 -12.98 -8.48 -5.10
CA LYS A 18 -14.38 -8.93 -5.06
C LYS A 18 -15.19 -8.48 -6.28
N ALA A 19 -14.89 -7.32 -6.85
CA ALA A 19 -15.59 -6.77 -8.01
C ALA A 19 -15.04 -7.25 -9.38
N GLY A 20 -14.06 -8.15 -9.40
CA GLY A 20 -13.46 -8.63 -10.66
C GLY A 20 -12.68 -7.54 -11.42
N LEU A 21 -12.16 -6.55 -10.69
CA LEU A 21 -11.41 -5.41 -11.24
C LEU A 21 -9.90 -5.62 -11.24
N LEU A 22 -9.48 -6.90 -11.22
CA LEU A 22 -8.10 -7.35 -11.29
C LEU A 22 -7.88 -8.25 -12.51
N SER A 23 -6.92 -7.90 -13.35
CA SER A 23 -6.40 -8.79 -14.40
C SER A 23 -4.99 -9.24 -14.03
N LEU A 24 -4.84 -10.52 -13.66
CA LEU A 24 -3.59 -11.09 -13.16
C LEU A 24 -2.87 -11.94 -14.21
N ASN A 25 -1.54 -11.95 -14.15
CA ASN A 25 -0.64 -12.79 -14.94
C ASN A 25 -0.82 -12.70 -16.47
N LYS A 26 -1.14 -11.51 -16.99
CA LYS A 26 -1.38 -11.31 -18.43
C LYS A 26 -0.28 -10.49 -19.08
N GLY A 27 -0.03 -10.72 -20.37
CA GLY A 27 0.85 -9.84 -21.16
C GLY A 27 0.18 -8.49 -21.44
N TRP A 28 0.93 -7.53 -21.97
CA TRP A 28 0.37 -6.23 -22.39
C TRP A 28 -0.72 -6.37 -23.46
N GLN A 29 -0.53 -7.30 -24.42
CA GLN A 29 -1.47 -7.55 -25.51
C GLN A 29 -2.84 -8.03 -25.01
N GLU A 30 -2.89 -8.71 -23.86
CA GLU A 30 -4.14 -9.19 -23.25
C GLU A 30 -4.70 -8.19 -22.22
N SER A 31 -3.81 -7.50 -21.50
CA SER A 31 -4.20 -6.50 -20.50
C SER A 31 -4.85 -5.27 -21.14
N LYS A 32 -4.35 -4.83 -22.30
CA LYS A 32 -4.89 -3.63 -22.98
C LYS A 32 -6.36 -3.79 -23.40
N PRO A 33 -6.79 -4.87 -24.09
CA PRO A 33 -8.20 -5.11 -24.36
C PRO A 33 -9.07 -5.15 -23.10
N TRP A 34 -8.58 -5.79 -22.03
CA TRP A 34 -9.30 -5.86 -20.74
C TRP A 34 -9.55 -4.47 -20.14
N ILE A 35 -8.58 -3.55 -20.25
CA ILE A 35 -8.72 -2.15 -19.84
C ILE A 35 -9.73 -1.43 -20.74
N VAL A 36 -9.57 -1.52 -22.07
CA VAL A 36 -10.45 -0.82 -23.04
C VAL A 36 -11.91 -1.24 -22.89
N GLU A 37 -12.17 -2.51 -22.57
CA GLU A 37 -13.51 -3.01 -22.33
C GLU A 37 -14.19 -2.34 -21.12
N ARG A 38 -13.44 -1.86 -20.13
CA ARG A 38 -13.96 -1.32 -18.86
C ARG A 38 -13.81 0.20 -18.74
N ALA A 39 -12.82 0.78 -19.40
CA ALA A 39 -12.52 2.20 -19.32
C ALA A 39 -13.71 3.05 -19.77
N GLY A 40 -14.09 4.03 -18.94
CA GLY A 40 -15.20 4.94 -19.18
C GLY A 40 -16.61 4.33 -19.08
N LYS A 41 -16.72 3.02 -18.78
CA LYS A 41 -18.03 2.36 -18.61
C LYS A 41 -18.48 2.39 -17.15
N PRO A 42 -19.79 2.45 -16.89
CA PRO A 42 -20.32 2.37 -15.54
C PRO A 42 -20.07 0.98 -14.96
N VAL A 43 -19.55 0.95 -13.73
CA VAL A 43 -19.35 -0.25 -12.92
C VAL A 43 -20.03 -0.01 -11.58
N GLN A 44 -20.79 -0.99 -11.12
CA GLN A 44 -21.37 -0.99 -9.80
C GLN A 44 -20.44 -1.75 -8.86
N VAL A 45 -19.99 -1.07 -7.81
CA VAL A 45 -19.23 -1.68 -6.71
C VAL A 45 -20.05 -1.45 -5.45
N GLU A 46 -20.52 -2.53 -4.84
CA GLU A 46 -21.47 -2.50 -3.73
C GLU A 46 -22.71 -1.63 -4.07
N SER A 47 -22.95 -0.55 -3.32
CA SER A 47 -24.07 0.37 -3.51
C SER A 47 -23.74 1.57 -4.41
N VAL A 48 -22.51 1.70 -4.92
CA VAL A 48 -22.05 2.88 -5.66
C VAL A 48 -21.83 2.53 -7.13
N THR A 49 -22.39 3.34 -8.02
CA THR A 49 -22.13 3.26 -9.47
C THR A 49 -21.21 4.41 -9.88
N GLY A 50 -20.11 4.08 -10.56
CA GLY A 50 -19.15 5.06 -11.07
C GLY A 50 -18.49 4.58 -12.36
N THR A 51 -17.68 5.43 -12.99
CA THR A 51 -16.90 5.07 -14.18
C THR A 51 -15.44 4.82 -13.82
N LEU A 52 -14.84 3.81 -14.46
CA LEU A 52 -13.42 3.52 -14.29
C LEU A 52 -12.58 4.33 -15.27
N ASN A 53 -11.87 5.33 -14.77
CA ASN A 53 -11.08 6.26 -15.61
C ASN A 53 -9.56 6.05 -15.46
N ASN A 54 -9.12 5.48 -14.34
CA ASN A 54 -7.70 5.29 -14.02
C ASN A 54 -7.39 3.81 -13.76
N PHE A 55 -6.31 3.33 -14.40
CA PHE A 55 -5.81 1.96 -14.28
C PHE A 55 -4.32 1.98 -13.99
N ILE A 56 -3.88 1.11 -13.09
CA ILE A 56 -2.47 0.87 -12.80
C ILE A 56 -2.08 -0.46 -13.45
N VAL A 57 -0.94 -0.45 -14.16
CA VAL A 57 -0.36 -1.66 -14.74
C VAL A 57 1.05 -1.84 -14.19
N GLU A 58 1.27 -2.94 -13.48
CA GLU A 58 2.52 -3.26 -12.80
C GLU A 58 3.05 -4.64 -13.23
N PRO A 59 4.34 -4.94 -13.08
CA PRO A 59 4.86 -6.29 -13.26
C PRO A 59 4.12 -7.30 -12.38
N PHE A 60 3.80 -8.47 -12.92
CA PHE A 60 3.26 -9.55 -12.10
C PHE A 60 4.39 -10.14 -11.24
N LEU A 61 4.15 -10.28 -9.95
CA LEU A 61 5.04 -10.96 -9.01
C LEU A 61 4.48 -12.35 -8.72
N PRO A 62 5.01 -13.44 -9.32
CA PRO A 62 4.62 -14.79 -8.93
C PRO A 62 5.13 -15.09 -7.52
N HIS A 63 4.23 -15.45 -6.60
CA HIS A 63 4.56 -15.78 -5.23
C HIS A 63 3.50 -16.74 -4.65
N PRO A 64 3.88 -17.60 -3.70
CA PRO A 64 2.92 -18.47 -3.03
C PRO A 64 2.16 -17.72 -1.93
N SER A 65 0.90 -18.08 -1.68
CA SER A 65 0.03 -17.37 -0.73
C SER A 65 0.55 -17.34 0.71
N ASN A 66 1.37 -18.32 1.12
CA ASN A 66 2.02 -18.33 2.43
C ASN A 66 3.15 -17.27 2.58
N THR A 67 3.39 -16.47 1.54
CA THR A 67 4.29 -15.30 1.60
C THR A 67 3.51 -13.99 1.68
N GLU A 68 2.17 -14.02 1.65
CA GLU A 68 1.30 -12.86 1.78
C GLU A 68 0.98 -12.57 3.25
N TYR A 69 1.22 -11.34 3.65
CA TYR A 69 0.95 -10.79 4.98
C TYR A 69 0.00 -9.59 4.84
N TYR A 70 -0.55 -9.17 5.97
CA TYR A 70 -1.36 -7.97 6.09
C TYR A 70 -0.74 -7.03 7.11
N VAL A 71 -0.72 -5.74 6.81
CA VAL A 71 -0.43 -4.69 7.79
C VAL A 71 -1.39 -3.53 7.62
N CYS A 72 -1.90 -3.02 8.73
CA CYS A 72 -2.66 -1.78 8.78
C CYS A 72 -2.19 -0.94 9.98
N ILE A 73 -2.03 0.36 9.78
CA ILE A 73 -1.72 1.35 10.80
C ILE A 73 -2.87 2.35 10.81
N ASN A 74 -3.58 2.43 11.92
CA ASN A 74 -4.73 3.32 12.09
C ASN A 74 -4.51 4.25 13.27
N SER A 75 -4.70 5.55 13.06
CA SER A 75 -4.55 6.53 14.14
C SER A 75 -5.80 6.53 15.02
N GLN A 76 -5.58 6.52 16.33
CA GLN A 76 -6.61 6.59 17.35
C GLN A 76 -6.25 7.67 18.37
N ARG A 77 -7.18 7.98 19.28
CA ARG A 77 -6.96 9.06 20.27
C ARG A 77 -5.76 8.78 21.18
N GLU A 78 -5.56 7.53 21.56
CA GLU A 78 -4.53 7.09 22.50
C GLU A 78 -3.16 6.85 21.84
N GLY A 79 -3.11 6.87 20.51
CA GLY A 79 -1.91 6.60 19.71
C GLY A 79 -2.25 5.88 18.40
N ASP A 80 -1.25 5.28 17.77
CA ASP A 80 -1.41 4.60 16.50
C ASP A 80 -1.43 3.08 16.73
N GLU A 81 -2.47 2.41 16.22
CA GLU A 81 -2.61 0.96 16.33
C GLU A 81 -2.12 0.28 15.06
N ILE A 82 -1.18 -0.66 15.23
CA ILE A 82 -0.71 -1.55 14.16
C ILE A 82 -1.46 -2.88 14.27
N LEU A 83 -2.15 -3.24 13.20
CA LEU A 83 -2.75 -4.56 12.97
C LEU A 83 -1.84 -5.35 12.03
N PHE A 84 -1.55 -6.60 12.36
CA PHE A 84 -0.76 -7.50 11.53
C PHE A 84 -1.31 -8.92 11.51
N THR A 85 -1.33 -9.57 10.34
CA THR A 85 -1.54 -11.02 10.25
C THR A 85 -0.65 -11.67 9.19
N HIS A 86 -0.33 -12.94 9.43
CA HIS A 86 0.42 -13.81 8.52
C HIS A 86 -0.46 -14.47 7.46
N GLU A 87 -1.77 -14.23 7.50
CA GLU A 87 -2.76 -14.65 6.50
C GLU A 87 -3.19 -13.44 5.66
N GLY A 88 -2.29 -12.92 4.81
CA GLY A 88 -2.60 -11.81 3.90
C GLY A 88 -3.39 -12.24 2.66
N GLY A 89 -3.60 -11.29 1.74
CA GLY A 89 -4.18 -11.54 0.44
C GLY A 89 -5.71 -11.37 0.38
N VAL A 90 -6.29 -11.86 -0.72
CA VAL A 90 -7.73 -11.71 -1.02
C VAL A 90 -8.60 -12.53 -0.07
N ASP A 91 -8.08 -13.65 0.44
CA ASP A 91 -8.80 -14.62 1.26
C ASP A 91 -8.64 -14.39 2.78
N ILE A 92 -8.15 -13.21 3.18
CA ILE A 92 -7.90 -12.85 4.59
C ILE A 92 -9.14 -13.02 5.50
N GLY A 93 -10.33 -12.73 4.99
CA GLY A 93 -11.59 -12.82 5.74
C GLY A 93 -11.74 -11.72 6.79
N ASP A 94 -12.20 -12.07 7.99
CA ASP A 94 -12.35 -11.15 9.12
C ASP A 94 -10.97 -10.84 9.74
N VAL A 95 -10.37 -9.75 9.28
CA VAL A 95 -9.05 -9.31 9.72
C VAL A 95 -9.06 -8.89 11.19
N ASP A 96 -10.17 -8.32 11.69
CA ASP A 96 -10.26 -7.85 13.07
C ASP A 96 -10.23 -9.02 14.06
N ALA A 97 -10.82 -10.16 13.71
CA ALA A 97 -10.74 -11.36 14.53
C ALA A 97 -9.35 -12.02 14.52
N LYS A 98 -8.60 -11.89 13.42
CA LYS A 98 -7.34 -12.61 13.19
C LYS A 98 -6.07 -11.83 13.52
N ALA A 99 -6.10 -10.50 13.36
CA ALA A 99 -4.89 -9.69 13.43
C ALA A 99 -4.38 -9.51 14.86
N ALA A 100 -3.07 -9.68 15.02
CA ALA A 100 -2.35 -9.21 16.19
C ALA A 100 -2.37 -7.68 16.21
N ARG A 101 -2.43 -7.10 17.42
CA ARG A 101 -2.56 -5.65 17.64
C ARG A 101 -1.44 -5.13 18.52
N LEU A 102 -0.89 -3.99 18.12
CA LEU A 102 0.13 -3.27 18.87
C LEU A 102 -0.17 -1.77 18.84
N LEU A 103 -0.53 -1.22 20.01
CA LEU A 103 -0.76 0.22 20.18
C LEU A 103 0.56 0.93 20.51
N ILE A 104 0.96 1.87 19.66
CA ILE A 104 2.06 2.79 19.93
C ILE A 104 1.45 4.07 20.49
N LYS A 105 1.64 4.29 21.80
CA LYS A 105 1.05 5.45 22.47
C LYS A 105 1.62 6.76 21.94
N VAL A 106 0.84 7.82 22.05
CA VAL A 106 1.29 9.19 21.72
C VAL A 106 2.63 9.50 22.40
N ASN A 107 3.58 10.03 21.63
CA ASN A 107 4.95 10.35 22.04
C ASN A 107 5.80 9.17 22.52
N ALA A 108 5.34 7.93 22.41
CA ALA A 108 6.15 6.76 22.69
C ALA A 108 7.08 6.46 21.50
N PRO A 109 8.30 5.93 21.76
CA PRO A 109 9.14 5.41 20.68
C PRO A 109 8.52 4.15 20.06
N PHE A 110 8.94 3.82 18.84
CA PHE A 110 8.59 2.54 18.23
C PHE A 110 9.07 1.37 19.12
N PRO A 111 8.25 0.33 19.35
CA PRO A 111 8.60 -0.73 20.28
C PRO A 111 9.88 -1.50 19.91
N PRO A 112 10.64 -2.00 20.90
CA PRO A 112 11.81 -2.82 20.65
C PRO A 112 11.54 -4.06 19.80
N ARG A 113 12.57 -4.53 19.09
CA ARG A 113 12.50 -5.71 18.21
C ARG A 113 11.90 -6.96 18.87
N ALA A 114 12.29 -7.23 20.11
CA ALA A 114 11.78 -8.40 20.85
C ALA A 114 10.27 -8.34 21.06
N ASP A 115 9.74 -7.15 21.36
CA ASP A 115 8.32 -6.94 21.66
C ASP A 115 7.48 -7.08 20.39
N VAL A 116 7.93 -6.49 19.28
CA VAL A 116 7.27 -6.63 17.98
C VAL A 116 7.29 -8.08 17.50
N LYS A 117 8.42 -8.78 17.67
CA LYS A 117 8.54 -10.20 17.27
C LYS A 117 7.63 -11.12 18.09
N SER A 118 7.56 -10.90 19.40
CA SER A 118 6.74 -11.73 20.30
C SER A 118 5.25 -11.40 20.26
N ASN A 119 4.88 -10.20 19.78
CA ASN A 119 3.49 -9.81 19.54
C ASN A 119 3.09 -10.00 18.06
N LEU A 120 3.40 -9.02 17.21
CA LEU A 120 2.89 -8.97 15.83
C LEU A 120 3.42 -10.14 14.99
N LEU A 121 4.68 -10.52 15.16
CA LEU A 121 5.33 -11.51 14.29
C LEU A 121 5.40 -12.92 14.90
N ALA A 122 4.65 -13.20 15.97
CA ALA A 122 4.73 -14.47 16.69
C ALA A 122 4.42 -15.70 15.82
N ALA A 123 3.49 -15.54 14.86
CA ALA A 123 3.10 -16.58 13.91
C ALA A 123 3.93 -16.58 12.61
N VAL A 124 4.94 -15.72 12.50
CA VAL A 124 5.78 -15.59 11.30
C VAL A 124 7.02 -16.48 11.44
N PRO A 125 7.45 -17.19 10.37
CA PRO A 125 8.70 -17.94 10.38
C PRO A 125 9.91 -17.11 10.81
N ALA A 126 10.77 -17.67 11.67
CA ALA A 126 11.88 -16.96 12.29
C ALA A 126 12.82 -16.30 11.27
N GLU A 127 12.99 -16.92 10.10
CA GLU A 127 13.87 -16.42 9.03
C GLU A 127 13.38 -15.09 8.41
N LYS A 128 12.08 -14.77 8.55
CA LYS A 128 11.46 -13.56 8.00
C LYS A 128 11.24 -12.46 9.03
N GLN A 129 11.25 -12.80 10.32
CA GLN A 129 10.86 -11.88 11.38
C GLN A 129 11.74 -10.62 11.42
N ASP A 130 13.05 -10.73 11.17
CA ASP A 130 13.95 -9.57 11.17
C ASP A 130 13.67 -8.61 10.01
N THR A 131 13.51 -9.15 8.80
CA THR A 131 13.17 -8.36 7.61
C THR A 131 11.82 -7.67 7.77
N LEU A 132 10.81 -8.38 8.30
CA LEU A 132 9.49 -7.80 8.55
C LEU A 132 9.51 -6.74 9.65
N TYR A 133 10.27 -6.95 10.73
CA TYR A 133 10.47 -5.93 11.75
C TYR A 133 11.09 -4.66 11.16
N ASP A 134 12.18 -4.79 10.40
CA ASP A 134 12.86 -3.64 9.80
C ASP A 134 11.92 -2.87 8.86
N PHE A 135 11.10 -3.59 8.08
CA PHE A 135 10.07 -2.99 7.23
C PHE A 135 9.01 -2.26 8.05
N LEU A 136 8.41 -2.90 9.07
CA LEU A 136 7.36 -2.31 9.89
C LEU A 136 7.83 -1.05 10.63
N SER A 137 9.07 -1.05 11.16
CA SER A 137 9.62 0.13 11.82
C SER A 137 9.80 1.31 10.86
N ARG A 138 10.22 1.04 9.61
CA ARG A 138 10.40 2.09 8.58
C ARG A 138 9.06 2.56 8.06
N LEU A 139 8.11 1.64 7.89
CA LEU A 139 6.74 1.95 7.49
C LEU A 139 6.09 2.90 8.51
N TYR A 140 6.25 2.62 9.81
CA TYR A 140 5.76 3.50 10.86
C TYR A 140 6.45 4.86 10.86
N SER A 141 7.77 4.93 10.66
CA SER A 141 8.47 6.21 10.52
C SER A 141 7.92 7.04 9.35
N VAL A 142 7.63 6.42 8.20
CA VAL A 142 7.00 7.09 7.05
C VAL A 142 5.56 7.51 7.35
N TYR A 143 4.80 6.65 8.05
CA TYR A 143 3.45 6.93 8.49
C TYR A 143 3.38 8.24 9.30
N VAL A 144 4.26 8.39 10.29
CA VAL A 144 4.36 9.58 11.13
C VAL A 144 4.91 10.78 10.35
N ASP A 145 6.02 10.61 9.61
CA ASP A 145 6.73 11.72 8.95
C ASP A 145 5.89 12.41 7.85
N LEU A 146 5.00 11.66 7.22
CA LEU A 146 4.09 12.13 6.18
C LEU A 146 2.65 12.38 6.68
N HIS A 147 2.40 12.31 7.99
CA HIS A 147 1.10 12.59 8.60
C HIS A 147 -0.04 11.76 7.99
N PHE A 148 0.14 10.44 7.93
CA PHE A 148 -0.95 9.53 7.63
C PHE A 148 -1.91 9.43 8.82
N ALA A 149 -3.21 9.32 8.53
CA ALA A 149 -4.24 8.96 9.50
C ALA A 149 -4.63 7.47 9.40
N TYR A 150 -4.38 6.87 8.24
CA TYR A 150 -4.64 5.47 7.96
C TYR A 150 -3.68 4.98 6.86
N LEU A 151 -3.13 3.79 7.01
CA LEU A 151 -2.31 3.13 5.99
C LEU A 151 -2.51 1.62 6.07
N GLU A 152 -2.91 1.01 4.98
CA GLU A 152 -3.13 -0.43 4.85
C GLU A 152 -2.35 -0.95 3.65
N ILE A 153 -1.67 -2.08 3.82
CA ILE A 153 -1.01 -2.84 2.75
C ILE A 153 -1.56 -4.26 2.78
N ASN A 154 -2.22 -4.65 1.69
CA ASN A 154 -2.74 -6.00 1.52
C ASN A 154 -2.75 -6.45 0.03
N PRO A 155 -1.93 -7.43 -0.39
CA PRO A 155 -0.94 -8.15 0.41
C PRO A 155 0.40 -7.41 0.52
N LEU A 156 1.01 -7.51 1.71
CA LEU A 156 2.44 -7.34 1.94
C LEU A 156 3.13 -8.68 1.69
N VAL A 157 3.96 -8.79 0.66
CA VAL A 157 4.65 -10.05 0.30
C VAL A 157 6.06 -10.06 0.89
N CYS A 158 6.41 -11.10 1.65
CA CYS A 158 7.79 -11.38 2.06
C CYS A 158 8.27 -12.69 1.45
N LEU A 159 9.05 -12.59 0.37
CA LEU A 159 9.68 -13.72 -0.28
C LEU A 159 10.85 -14.24 0.54
N ASP A 160 11.03 -15.56 0.53
CA ASP A 160 12.13 -16.22 1.21
C ASP A 160 13.49 -15.79 0.66
N ALA A 161 14.52 -15.98 1.47
CA ALA A 161 15.89 -15.84 1.02
C ALA A 161 16.17 -16.84 -0.12
N THR A 162 16.95 -16.41 -1.10
CA THR A 162 17.56 -17.32 -2.08
C THR A 162 19.03 -17.54 -1.70
N PRO A 163 19.74 -18.54 -2.27
CA PRO A 163 21.17 -18.72 -2.01
C PRO A 163 22.02 -17.45 -2.20
N ASN A 164 21.52 -16.49 -3.00
CA ASN A 164 22.21 -15.26 -3.34
C ASN A 164 21.51 -13.98 -2.84
N SER A 165 20.42 -14.07 -2.06
CA SER A 165 19.68 -12.89 -1.61
C SER A 165 18.99 -13.09 -0.26
N ALA A 166 18.97 -12.05 0.58
CA ALA A 166 18.13 -12.00 1.78
C ALA A 166 16.63 -12.06 1.42
N PRO A 167 15.73 -12.30 2.39
CA PRO A 167 14.29 -12.17 2.17
C PRO A 167 13.95 -10.79 1.63
N THR A 168 13.02 -10.71 0.68
CA THR A 168 12.66 -9.45 0.02
C THR A 168 11.20 -9.09 0.25
N ILE A 169 10.94 -7.81 0.50
CA ILE A 169 9.60 -7.27 0.73
C ILE A 169 9.07 -6.61 -0.54
N HIS A 170 7.84 -6.94 -0.89
CA HIS A 170 7.08 -6.33 -1.99
C HIS A 170 5.68 -6.00 -1.48
N PHE A 171 5.14 -4.82 -1.75
CA PHE A 171 3.77 -4.45 -1.37
C PHE A 171 2.93 -4.30 -2.63
N LEU A 172 1.91 -5.14 -2.79
CA LEU A 172 1.18 -5.27 -4.06
C LEU A 172 -0.09 -4.42 -4.14
N ASP A 173 -0.58 -3.97 -3.00
CA ASP A 173 -1.63 -2.98 -2.94
C ASP A 173 -1.51 -2.16 -1.65
N MET A 174 -1.90 -0.89 -1.75
CA MET A 174 -1.85 0.04 -0.64
C MET A 174 -3.06 0.96 -0.68
N ALA A 175 -3.73 1.11 0.45
CA ALA A 175 -4.73 2.13 0.70
C ALA A 175 -4.26 3.04 1.84
N ALA A 176 -4.43 4.34 1.69
CA ALA A 176 -3.98 5.28 2.71
C ALA A 176 -4.86 6.54 2.76
N LYS A 177 -4.87 7.18 3.93
CA LYS A 177 -5.48 8.50 4.16
C LYS A 177 -4.45 9.40 4.81
N LEU A 178 -4.34 10.63 4.32
CA LEU A 178 -3.50 11.69 4.87
C LEU A 178 -4.33 12.67 5.68
N ASP A 179 -3.74 13.26 6.72
CA ASP A 179 -4.34 14.36 7.46
C ASP A 179 -4.17 15.67 6.69
N GLN A 180 -5.24 16.13 6.04
CA GLN A 180 -5.24 17.38 5.28
C GLN A 180 -4.79 18.60 6.11
N THR A 181 -5.01 18.60 7.43
CA THR A 181 -4.64 19.74 8.28
C THR A 181 -3.11 19.91 8.39
N ALA A 182 -2.36 18.85 8.11
CA ALA A 182 -0.90 18.87 8.06
C ALA A 182 -0.32 19.48 6.77
N ASP A 183 -1.14 19.95 5.83
CA ASP A 183 -0.68 20.49 4.53
C ASP A 183 0.37 21.59 4.68
N SER A 184 0.17 22.52 5.62
CA SER A 184 1.14 23.59 5.91
C SER A 184 2.55 23.09 6.28
N ILE A 185 2.66 21.87 6.81
CA ILE A 185 3.90 21.24 7.28
C ILE A 185 4.43 20.26 6.23
N CYS A 186 3.54 19.47 5.63
CA CYS A 186 3.88 18.32 4.80
C CYS A 186 3.81 18.58 3.30
N ALA A 187 3.26 19.71 2.83
CA ALA A 187 3.12 20.00 1.41
C ALA A 187 4.41 19.80 0.59
N PRO A 188 5.62 20.22 1.05
CA PRO A 188 6.84 19.95 0.32
C PRO A 188 7.16 18.45 0.19
N LYS A 189 6.95 17.67 1.26
CA LYS A 189 7.21 16.22 1.27
C LYS A 189 6.21 15.49 0.36
N TRP A 190 4.94 15.86 0.45
CA TRP A 190 3.90 15.31 -0.40
C TRP A 190 4.08 15.68 -1.88
N ALA A 191 4.58 16.88 -2.19
CA ALA A 191 4.90 17.27 -3.57
C ALA A 191 6.02 16.42 -4.17
N ILE A 192 7.04 16.06 -3.39
CA ILE A 192 8.11 15.15 -3.83
C ILE A 192 7.53 13.77 -4.19
N ALA A 193 6.67 13.22 -3.32
CA ALA A 193 6.05 11.92 -3.55
C ALA A 193 5.15 11.87 -4.81
N ARG A 194 4.62 13.01 -5.24
CA ARG A 194 3.78 13.14 -6.45
C ARG A 194 4.58 13.40 -7.72
N ASP A 195 5.89 13.63 -7.62
CA ASP A 195 6.73 13.95 -8.76
C ASP A 195 6.83 12.76 -9.74
N LEU A 196 6.28 12.92 -10.94
CA LEU A 196 6.25 11.88 -11.96
C LEU A 196 7.65 11.54 -12.50
N SER A 197 8.64 12.42 -12.31
CA SER A 197 10.04 12.14 -12.68
C SER A 197 10.64 10.94 -11.96
N VAL A 198 10.08 10.55 -10.82
CA VAL A 198 10.44 9.33 -10.09
C VAL A 198 10.05 8.06 -10.88
N TYR A 199 9.02 8.15 -11.74
CA TYR A 199 8.45 7.01 -12.46
C TYR A 199 8.69 7.03 -13.97
N THR A 200 9.09 8.18 -14.52
CA THR A 200 9.37 8.33 -15.96
C THR A 200 10.77 8.89 -16.17
N GLU A 201 11.66 8.09 -16.75
CA GLU A 201 13.05 8.49 -17.10
C GLU A 201 13.11 9.74 -18.01
N THR A 202 12.04 10.01 -18.76
CA THR A 202 11.90 11.18 -19.64
C THR A 202 11.51 12.48 -18.94
N ALA A 203 11.17 12.46 -17.65
CA ALA A 203 10.75 13.65 -16.90
C ALA A 203 11.82 14.14 -15.90
N ALA A 204 13.09 13.80 -16.09
CA ALA A 204 14.16 14.26 -15.21
C ALA A 204 14.19 15.80 -15.11
N ALA A 205 13.89 16.32 -13.92
CA ALA A 205 14.10 17.72 -13.60
C ALA A 205 15.61 18.01 -13.56
N ALA A 206 16.04 19.16 -14.09
CA ALA A 206 17.44 19.56 -14.09
C ALA A 206 18.03 19.56 -12.66
N PRO A 207 19.29 19.12 -12.47
CA PRO A 207 19.95 19.16 -11.17
C PRO A 207 19.92 20.59 -10.59
N GLY A 208 19.32 20.77 -9.41
CA GLY A 208 19.20 22.08 -8.75
C GLY A 208 17.90 22.83 -8.98
N ALA A 209 16.91 22.25 -9.67
CA ALA A 209 15.57 22.85 -9.77
C ALA A 209 14.88 22.89 -8.40
N LYS A 210 14.43 24.08 -7.95
CA LYS A 210 13.66 24.25 -6.72
C LYS A 210 12.42 23.35 -6.74
N ILE A 211 12.18 22.62 -5.64
CA ILE A 211 10.96 21.83 -5.45
C ILE A 211 9.81 22.82 -5.31
N GLN A 212 8.92 22.85 -6.31
CA GLN A 212 7.70 23.66 -6.26
C GLN A 212 6.54 22.81 -5.72
N LEU A 213 5.64 23.42 -4.95
CA LEU A 213 4.48 22.74 -4.33
C LEU A 213 3.56 22.05 -5.35
N ASP A 214 3.55 22.52 -6.60
CA ASP A 214 2.69 22.04 -7.69
C ASP A 214 3.25 20.86 -8.49
N ARG A 215 4.23 20.12 -7.95
CA ARG A 215 4.71 18.90 -8.62
C ARG A 215 3.71 17.75 -8.48
N GLY A 216 3.36 17.16 -9.63
CA GLY A 216 2.49 15.98 -9.74
C GLY A 216 0.99 16.27 -9.79
N PRO A 217 0.13 15.24 -9.96
CA PRO A 217 -1.32 15.40 -9.98
C PRO A 217 -1.82 16.10 -8.72
N PRO A 218 -2.87 16.94 -8.80
CA PRO A 218 -3.41 17.63 -7.63
C PRO A 218 -3.93 16.62 -6.60
N MET A 219 -3.67 16.89 -5.32
CA MET A 219 -4.34 16.14 -4.24
C MET A 219 -5.80 16.59 -4.19
N VAL A 220 -6.71 15.63 -4.27
CA VAL A 220 -8.14 15.89 -4.16
C VAL A 220 -8.59 15.51 -2.76
N TRP A 221 -9.04 16.49 -2.00
CA TRP A 221 -9.64 16.28 -0.69
C TRP A 221 -11.15 16.20 -0.86
N PRO A 222 -11.78 15.02 -0.68
CA PRO A 222 -13.22 14.93 -0.71
C PRO A 222 -13.80 15.81 0.41
N ALA A 223 -14.98 16.39 0.19
CA ALA A 223 -15.67 17.15 1.22
C ALA A 223 -15.80 16.29 2.49
N PRO A 224 -15.69 16.87 3.69
CA PRO A 224 -15.93 16.13 4.93
C PRO A 224 -17.29 15.45 4.80
N SER A 225 -17.31 14.13 4.94
CA SER A 225 -18.57 13.42 5.12
C SER A 225 -19.20 13.99 6.39
N LEU A 226 -20.31 14.72 6.24
CA LEU A 226 -21.18 15.11 7.35
C LEU A 226 -21.62 13.80 8.02
N PHE A 227 -20.96 13.45 9.12
CA PHE A 227 -21.42 12.44 10.05
C PHE A 227 -22.51 13.03 10.93
#